data_AF-A0A4Q6A5Y5-F1
#
_entry.id   AF-A0A4Q6A5Y5-F1
#
_cell.length_a   1.000
_cell.length_b   1.000
_cell.length_c   1.000
_cell.angle_alpha   90.00
_cell.angle_beta   90.00
_cell.angle_gamma   90.00
#
_symmetry.space_group_name_H-M   'P 1'
#
loop_
_entity.id
_entity.type
_entity.pdbx_description
1 polymer ?
#
loop_
_entity_poly.entity_id
_entity_poly.type
_entity_poly.pdbx_seq_one_letter_code
_entity_poly.pdbx_strand_id
1 'polypeptide(L)'
;MSGYPGFRFDVTISIPTDSIPPSVINKATLRLTALKVGQDTRFNPPPQLIVTVVEDDGTTRSLADLLNNDGTSNTTGQSFVGGAAVVNGNYIQYEFNIPREIQKAVSAGKTKLKLRFAPSVTYPAAFRVVIDGPNSSNADTRMKLNIIYSKIK
;
A
#
# COMPACT_ATOMS: atom_id res chain seq x y z
N MET A 1 -2.48 25.67 0.34
CA MET A 1 -1.32 24.79 0.11
C MET A 1 -1.31 24.40 -1.36
N SER A 2 -0.39 24.96 -2.14
CA SER A 2 -0.25 24.65 -3.58
C SER A 2 0.21 23.20 -3.72
N GLY A 3 -0.63 22.36 -4.32
CA GLY A 3 -0.33 20.93 -4.48
C GLY A 3 0.81 20.75 -5.46
N TYR A 4 1.90 20.13 -5.02
CA TYR A 4 2.97 19.71 -5.92
C TYR A 4 2.38 18.76 -6.98
N PRO A 5 2.54 19.02 -8.29
CA PRO A 5 1.98 18.17 -9.33
C PRO A 5 2.69 16.81 -9.42
N GLY A 6 2.37 15.90 -8.51
CA GLY A 6 2.79 14.49 -8.53
C GLY A 6 1.61 13.56 -8.82
N PHE A 7 1.88 12.35 -9.30
CA PHE A 7 0.83 11.34 -9.37
C PHE A 7 0.53 10.85 -7.95
N ARG A 8 -0.75 10.62 -7.68
CA ARG A 8 -1.25 9.91 -6.49
C ARG A 8 -2.39 9.01 -6.95
N PHE A 9 -2.53 7.86 -6.33
CA PHE A 9 -3.62 6.95 -6.65
C PHE A 9 -4.13 6.26 -5.39
N ASP A 10 -5.40 5.91 -5.42
CA ASP A 10 -6.07 5.23 -4.33
C ASP A 10 -6.30 3.77 -4.71
N VAL A 11 -6.05 2.86 -3.77
CA VAL A 11 -6.41 1.44 -3.88
C VAL A 11 -7.41 1.13 -2.78
N THR A 12 -8.54 0.54 -3.17
CA THR A 12 -9.50 0.00 -2.21
C THR A 12 -9.31 -1.50 -2.11
N ILE A 13 -8.99 -1.95 -0.91
CA ILE A 13 -8.83 -3.35 -0.54
C ILE A 13 -10.14 -3.80 0.09
N SER A 14 -10.69 -4.93 -0.37
CA SER A 14 -11.78 -5.60 0.33
C SER A 14 -11.20 -6.47 1.44
N ILE A 15 -11.70 -6.31 2.66
CA ILE A 15 -11.35 -7.15 3.81
C ILE A 15 -12.40 -8.25 3.89
N PRO A 16 -12.02 -9.52 3.71
CA PRO A 16 -12.97 -10.62 3.72
C PRO A 16 -13.33 -10.98 5.16
N THR A 17 -14.18 -10.16 5.79
CA THR A 17 -14.65 -10.28 7.19
C THR A 17 -15.27 -11.63 7.50
N ASP A 18 -15.87 -12.28 6.50
CA ASP A 18 -16.46 -13.62 6.64
C ASP A 18 -15.41 -14.73 6.79
N SER A 19 -14.19 -14.50 6.29
CA SER A 19 -13.08 -15.46 6.32
C SER A 19 -12.03 -15.16 7.40
N ILE A 20 -11.94 -13.91 7.83
CA ILE A 20 -11.01 -13.44 8.86
C ILE A 20 -11.83 -13.06 10.09
N PRO A 21 -12.08 -14.01 11.01
CA PRO A 21 -12.74 -13.70 12.28
C PRO A 21 -11.86 -12.73 13.10
N PRO A 22 -12.38 -12.16 14.20
CA PRO A 22 -11.54 -11.48 15.19
C PRO A 22 -10.34 -12.37 15.56
N SER A 23 -9.15 -11.93 15.16
CA SER A 23 -7.92 -12.73 15.17
C SER A 23 -6.70 -11.84 15.30
N VAL A 24 -5.56 -12.45 15.68
CA VAL A 24 -4.28 -11.74 15.71
C VAL A 24 -3.67 -11.80 14.31
N ILE A 25 -3.45 -10.63 13.70
CA ILE A 25 -2.81 -10.54 12.38
C ILE A 25 -1.30 -10.54 12.59
N ASN A 26 -0.65 -11.65 12.25
CA ASN A 26 0.80 -11.80 12.40
C ASN A 26 1.57 -11.12 11.27
N LYS A 27 1.00 -11.16 10.05
CA LYS A 27 1.58 -10.54 8.86
C LYS A 27 0.46 -10.11 7.91
N ALA A 28 0.56 -8.91 7.37
CA ALA A 28 -0.21 -8.51 6.21
C ALA A 28 0.71 -7.76 5.24
N THR A 29 0.84 -8.26 4.02
CA THR A 29 1.68 -7.66 2.98
C THR A 29 0.85 -7.39 1.74
N LEU A 30 0.81 -6.12 1.33
CA LEU A 30 0.25 -5.70 0.05
C LEU A 30 1.37 -5.56 -0.96
N ARG A 31 1.22 -6.21 -2.12
CA ARG A 31 2.15 -6.07 -3.25
C ARG A 31 1.44 -5.37 -4.41
N LEU A 32 2.06 -4.28 -4.85
CA LEU A 32 1.70 -3.56 -6.08
C LEU A 32 2.79 -3.78 -7.12
N THR A 33 2.40 -4.05 -8.36
CA THR A 33 3.36 -4.19 -9.46
C THR A 33 3.14 -3.09 -10.48
N ALA A 34 4.17 -2.28 -10.70
CA ALA A 34 4.23 -1.33 -11.79
C ALA A 34 4.69 -2.04 -13.08
N LEU A 35 3.84 -1.96 -14.10
CA LEU A 35 4.10 -2.47 -15.43
C LEU A 35 4.92 -1.46 -16.22
N LYS A 36 5.82 -1.98 -17.06
CA LYS A 36 6.45 -1.21 -18.12
C LYS A 36 5.44 -1.01 -19.25
N VAL A 37 5.02 0.23 -19.51
CA VAL A 37 4.11 0.57 -20.61
C VAL A 37 4.60 1.80 -21.38
N GLY A 38 4.88 1.61 -22.68
CA GLY A 38 5.08 2.65 -23.69
C GLY A 38 5.75 3.96 -23.26
N GLN A 39 6.96 4.23 -23.76
CA GLN A 39 7.79 5.40 -23.42
C GLN A 39 8.31 5.39 -21.97
N ASP A 40 8.40 4.23 -21.29
CA ASP A 40 8.98 4.14 -19.94
C ASP A 40 10.42 4.67 -19.88
N THR A 41 11.16 4.63 -20.99
CA THR A 41 12.52 5.20 -21.04
C THR A 41 12.56 6.71 -20.79
N ARG A 42 11.41 7.41 -20.87
CA ARG A 42 11.30 8.85 -20.59
C ARG A 42 10.93 9.17 -19.15
N PHE A 43 10.47 8.18 -18.38
CA PHE A 43 9.97 8.39 -17.03
C PHE A 43 10.66 7.44 -16.08
N ASN A 44 11.08 7.95 -14.93
CA ASN A 44 11.57 7.06 -13.90
C ASN A 44 10.37 6.49 -13.12
N PRO A 45 10.45 5.25 -12.65
CA PRO A 45 9.56 4.78 -11.61
C PRO A 45 9.92 5.50 -10.29
N PRO A 46 8.96 5.74 -9.40
CA PRO A 46 9.25 6.24 -8.06
C PRO A 46 10.18 5.27 -7.32
N PRO A 47 11.29 5.75 -6.73
CA PRO A 47 12.19 4.88 -5.97
C PRO A 47 11.53 4.35 -4.70
N GLN A 48 10.57 5.11 -4.16
CA GLN A 48 9.76 4.71 -3.03
C GLN A 48 8.36 5.33 -3.12
N LEU A 49 7.37 4.55 -2.72
CA LEU A 49 6.00 4.98 -2.51
C LEU A 49 5.74 5.11 -1.01
N ILE A 50 5.10 6.21 -0.64
CA ILE A 50 4.53 6.44 0.68
C ILE A 50 3.05 6.07 0.61
N VAL A 51 2.56 5.46 1.69
CA VAL A 51 1.16 5.06 1.81
C VAL A 51 0.50 5.81 2.98
N THR A 52 -0.74 6.23 2.77
CA THR A 52 -1.62 6.79 3.81
C THR A 52 -2.98 6.11 3.77
N VAL A 53 -3.72 6.15 4.86
CA VAL A 53 -5.12 5.68 4.90
C VAL A 53 -6.01 6.84 4.48
N VAL A 54 -7.00 6.55 3.65
CA VAL A 54 -8.07 7.48 3.28
C VAL A 54 -9.31 7.08 4.06
N GLU A 55 -9.82 7.98 4.91
CA GLU A 55 -11.05 7.77 5.67
C GLU A 55 -12.29 8.05 4.82
N ASP A 56 -13.47 7.72 5.36
CA ASP A 56 -14.74 7.81 4.64
C ASP A 56 -15.13 9.27 4.30
N ASP A 57 -14.66 10.23 5.08
CA ASP A 57 -14.81 11.67 4.84
C ASP A 57 -13.82 12.23 3.80
N GLY A 58 -12.95 11.37 3.25
CA GLY A 58 -11.92 11.72 2.27
C GLY A 58 -10.65 12.32 2.87
N THR A 59 -10.58 12.52 4.19
CA THR A 59 -9.36 12.92 4.88
C THR A 59 -8.33 11.78 4.87
N THR A 60 -7.07 12.13 5.10
CA THR A 60 -5.99 11.14 5.15
C THR A 60 -5.33 11.11 6.51
N ARG A 61 -4.98 9.93 6.98
CA ARG A 61 -4.15 9.73 8.18
C ARG A 61 -2.97 8.82 7.91
N SER A 62 -1.99 8.86 8.80
CA SER A 62 -0.88 7.91 8.83
C SER A 62 -1.38 6.48 9.06
N LEU A 63 -0.69 5.52 8.45
CA LEU A 63 -0.91 4.10 8.76
C LEU A 63 -0.55 3.80 10.21
N ALA A 64 -1.30 2.90 10.83
CA ALA A 64 -0.98 2.42 12.17
C ALA A 64 0.45 1.85 12.26
N ASP A 65 0.93 1.22 11.19
CA ASP A 65 2.27 0.62 11.10
C ASP A 65 3.42 1.65 11.05
N LEU A 66 3.11 2.93 10.78
CA LEU A 66 4.08 4.03 10.83
C LEU A 66 4.19 4.68 12.22
N LEU A 67 3.36 4.28 13.18
CA LEU A 67 3.23 4.94 14.47
C LEU A 67 3.69 4.03 15.62
N ASN A 68 4.13 4.62 16.73
CA ASN A 68 4.30 3.93 18.00
C ASN A 68 2.93 3.60 18.63
N ASN A 69 2.92 2.91 19.78
CA ASN A 69 1.67 2.57 20.47
C ASN A 69 0.96 3.80 21.07
N ASP A 70 1.70 4.88 21.33
CA ASP A 70 1.18 6.17 21.79
C ASP A 70 0.69 7.07 20.64
N GLY A 71 0.77 6.61 19.39
CA GLY A 71 0.35 7.36 18.21
C GLY A 71 1.39 8.33 17.64
N THR A 72 2.59 8.43 18.24
CA THR A 72 3.70 9.24 17.71
C THR A 72 4.35 8.56 16.51
N SER A 73 5.04 9.31 15.65
CA SER A 73 5.76 8.75 14.50
C SER A 73 6.88 7.80 14.94
N ASN A 74 6.92 6.60 14.36
CA ASN A 74 8.00 5.65 14.57
C ASN A 74 9.14 5.92 13.57
N THR A 75 10.34 6.19 14.07
CA THR A 75 11.54 6.47 13.25
C THR A 75 11.94 5.31 12.33
N THR A 76 11.58 4.08 12.68
CA THR A 76 11.81 2.87 11.89
C THR A 76 10.57 2.41 11.12
N GLY A 77 9.43 3.10 11.32
CA GLY A 77 8.14 2.73 10.74
C GLY A 77 8.17 2.67 9.22
N GLN A 78 8.82 3.64 8.57
CA GLN A 78 8.92 3.65 7.10
C GLN A 78 9.72 2.45 6.56
N SER A 79 10.80 2.06 7.24
CA SER A 79 11.60 0.88 6.85
C SER A 79 10.82 -0.42 7.04
N PHE A 80 9.97 -0.49 8.08
CA PHE A 80 9.09 -1.63 8.32
C PHE A 80 7.97 -1.72 7.26
N VAL A 81 7.25 -0.61 7.04
CA VAL A 81 6.18 -0.55 6.04
C VAL A 81 6.73 -0.80 4.65
N GLY A 82 7.89 -0.24 4.30
CA GLY A 82 8.57 -0.51 3.04
C GLY A 82 8.19 0.46 1.92
N GLY A 83 7.67 -0.09 0.82
CA GLY A 83 7.31 0.66 -0.38
C GLY A 83 8.49 1.05 -1.28
N ALA A 84 9.68 0.48 -1.07
CA ALA A 84 10.82 0.66 -1.96
C ALA A 84 10.61 -0.11 -3.28
N ALA A 85 11.08 0.46 -4.39
CA ALA A 85 11.01 -0.18 -5.70
C ALA A 85 11.98 -1.36 -5.80
N VAL A 86 11.47 -2.54 -6.13
CA VAL A 86 12.27 -3.72 -6.47
C VAL A 86 12.12 -4.02 -7.96
N VAL A 87 13.21 -3.90 -8.71
CA VAL A 87 13.22 -4.16 -10.16
C VAL A 87 13.35 -5.66 -10.42
N ASN A 88 12.31 -6.25 -11.01
CA ASN A 88 12.24 -7.68 -11.33
C ASN A 88 12.12 -7.87 -12.84
N GLY A 89 13.23 -7.62 -13.55
CA GLY A 89 13.31 -7.74 -15.01
C GLY A 89 12.38 -6.77 -15.74
N ASN A 90 11.17 -7.23 -16.08
CA ASN A 90 10.21 -6.48 -16.91
C ASN A 90 9.21 -5.64 -16.12
N TYR A 91 9.20 -5.72 -14.80
CA TYR A 91 8.30 -4.95 -13.94
C TYR A 91 8.98 -4.53 -12.65
N ILE A 92 8.33 -3.64 -11.92
CA ILE A 92 8.79 -3.13 -10.63
C ILE A 92 7.75 -3.46 -9.57
N GLN A 93 8.18 -3.97 -8.43
CA GLN A 93 7.30 -4.31 -7.33
C GLN A 93 7.52 -3.39 -6.14
N TYR A 94 6.41 -3.05 -5.49
CA TYR A 94 6.37 -2.34 -4.23
C TYR A 94 5.66 -3.23 -3.22
N GLU A 95 6.31 -3.51 -2.11
CA GLU A 95 5.74 -4.29 -1.02
C GLU A 95 5.51 -3.41 0.21
N PHE A 96 4.33 -3.54 0.80
CA PHE A 96 3.91 -2.80 1.97
C PHE A 96 3.51 -3.75 3.10
N ASN A 97 4.21 -3.69 4.22
CA ASN A 97 3.81 -4.40 5.44
C ASN A 97 2.85 -3.54 6.25
N ILE A 98 1.61 -4.03 6.37
CA ILE A 98 0.50 -3.31 7.01
C ILE A 98 -0.30 -4.15 8.05
N PRO A 99 0.34 -5.01 8.87
CA PRO A 99 -0.38 -5.90 9.77
C PRO A 99 -1.25 -5.15 10.79
N ARG A 100 -0.75 -4.06 11.40
CA ARG A 100 -1.51 -3.34 12.44
C ARG A 100 -2.70 -2.61 11.82
N GLU A 101 -2.55 -2.06 10.63
CA GLU A 101 -3.65 -1.40 9.93
C GLU A 101 -4.76 -2.39 9.56
N ILE A 102 -4.41 -3.56 9.03
CA ILE A 102 -5.38 -4.62 8.74
C ILE A 102 -6.05 -5.11 10.02
N GLN A 103 -5.28 -5.32 11.10
CA GLN A 103 -5.84 -5.73 12.38
C GLN A 103 -6.86 -4.72 12.92
N LYS A 104 -6.54 -3.42 12.88
CA LYS A 104 -7.47 -2.37 13.29
C LYS A 104 -8.76 -2.38 12.45
N ALA A 105 -8.62 -2.53 11.14
CA ALA A 105 -9.78 -2.57 10.24
C ALA A 105 -10.67 -3.79 10.50
N VAL A 106 -10.08 -4.98 10.70
CA VAL A 106 -10.81 -6.20 11.07
C VAL A 106 -11.51 -6.06 12.42
N SER A 107 -10.81 -5.59 13.45
CA SER A 107 -11.39 -5.39 14.78
C SER A 107 -12.51 -4.35 14.81
N ALA A 108 -12.45 -3.35 13.92
CA ALA A 108 -13.50 -2.34 13.75
C ALA A 108 -14.67 -2.82 12.86
N GLY A 109 -14.63 -4.05 12.33
CA GLY A 109 -15.65 -4.57 11.42
C GLY A 109 -15.67 -3.90 10.06
N LYS A 110 -14.58 -3.23 9.65
CA LYS A 110 -14.49 -2.60 8.32
C LYS A 110 -14.41 -3.70 7.24
N THR A 111 -15.24 -3.57 6.22
CA THR A 111 -15.24 -4.45 5.04
C THR A 111 -14.30 -3.96 3.93
N LYS A 112 -13.83 -2.71 4.04
CA LYS A 112 -12.95 -2.08 3.07
C LYS A 112 -11.88 -1.25 3.76
N LEU A 113 -10.69 -1.23 3.18
CA LEU A 113 -9.60 -0.33 3.54
C LEU A 113 -9.16 0.43 2.29
N LYS A 114 -9.19 1.76 2.35
CA LYS A 114 -8.75 2.62 1.26
C LYS A 114 -7.37 3.18 1.58
N LEU A 115 -6.42 2.90 0.71
CA LEU A 115 -5.03 3.34 0.83
C LEU A 115 -4.70 4.30 -0.30
N ARG A 116 -3.99 5.38 -0.01
CA ARG A 116 -3.48 6.32 -0.99
C ARG A 116 -1.97 6.17 -1.09
N PHE A 117 -1.48 6.08 -2.32
CA PHE A 117 -0.06 5.98 -2.63
C PHE A 117 0.40 7.24 -3.34
N ALA A 118 1.59 7.71 -2.95
CA ALA A 118 2.25 8.86 -3.55
C ALA A 118 3.77 8.64 -3.54
N PRO A 119 4.54 9.25 -4.46
CA PRO A 119 6.00 9.17 -4.43
C PRO A 119 6.57 9.87 -3.18
N SER A 120 7.69 9.37 -2.65
CA SER A 120 8.38 9.99 -1.51
C SER A 120 9.12 11.29 -1.84
N VAL A 121 9.34 11.54 -3.13
CA VAL A 121 10.06 12.72 -3.64
C VAL A 121 9.17 13.55 -4.55
N THR A 122 9.30 14.87 -4.44
CA THR A 122 8.52 15.87 -5.17
C THR A 122 9.25 16.29 -6.45
N TYR A 123 9.31 15.39 -7.44
CA TYR A 123 9.66 15.75 -8.82
C TYR A 123 8.41 15.72 -9.68
N PRO A 124 7.70 16.85 -9.81
CA PRO A 124 6.50 16.90 -10.63
C PRO A 124 6.81 16.50 -12.09
N ALA A 125 5.95 15.68 -12.67
CA ALA A 125 6.05 15.16 -14.05
C ALA A 125 7.21 14.20 -14.38
N ALA A 126 8.09 13.84 -13.44
CA ALA A 126 9.20 12.90 -13.67
C ALA A 126 8.79 11.42 -13.55
N PHE A 127 7.64 11.15 -12.93
CA PHE A 127 7.19 9.81 -12.59
C PHE A 127 5.88 9.45 -13.29
N ARG A 128 5.82 8.23 -13.79
CA ARG A 128 4.60 7.57 -14.26
C ARG A 128 4.56 6.18 -13.63
N VAL A 129 3.35 5.74 -13.25
CA VAL A 129 3.14 4.37 -12.79
C VAL A 129 1.87 3.82 -13.42
N VAL A 130 1.92 2.58 -13.88
CA VAL A 130 0.73 1.81 -14.28
C VAL A 130 0.73 0.54 -13.47
N ILE A 131 -0.23 0.42 -12.56
CA ILE A 131 -0.33 -0.70 -11.63
C ILE A 131 -1.22 -1.78 -12.23
N ASP A 132 -0.76 -3.01 -12.17
CA ASP A 132 -1.56 -4.14 -12.60
C ASP A 132 -2.68 -4.44 -11.58
N GLY A 133 -3.89 -4.65 -12.09
CA GLY A 133 -5.08 -4.80 -11.27
C GLY A 133 -5.17 -6.14 -10.53
N PRO A 134 -6.09 -6.27 -9.56
CA PRO A 134 -6.29 -7.53 -8.83
C PRO A 134 -6.85 -8.66 -9.71
N ASN A 135 -7.54 -8.33 -10.81
CA ASN A 135 -8.15 -9.28 -11.75
C ASN A 135 -7.27 -9.59 -12.97
N SER A 136 -5.99 -9.20 -12.95
CA SER A 136 -5.06 -9.52 -14.03
C SER A 136 -4.84 -11.02 -14.17
N SER A 137 -4.75 -11.49 -15.42
CA SER A 137 -4.48 -12.89 -15.76
C SER A 137 -3.04 -13.29 -15.43
N ASN A 138 -2.12 -12.32 -15.35
CA ASN A 138 -0.73 -12.59 -14.99
C ASN A 138 -0.60 -12.66 -13.45
N ALA A 139 -0.38 -13.88 -12.97
CA ALA A 139 -0.24 -14.13 -11.54
C ALA A 139 0.97 -13.42 -10.92
N ASP A 140 2.03 -13.09 -11.66
CA ASP A 140 3.23 -12.46 -11.11
C ASP A 140 3.08 -10.95 -10.92
N THR A 141 2.26 -10.31 -11.75
CA THR A 141 2.08 -8.86 -11.74
C THR A 141 0.81 -8.42 -11.03
N ARG A 142 -0.25 -9.24 -10.98
CA ARG A 142 -1.51 -8.88 -10.32
C ARG A 142 -1.28 -8.40 -8.88
N MET A 143 -2.06 -7.41 -8.46
CA MET A 143 -2.07 -6.95 -7.08
C MET A 143 -2.41 -8.10 -6.11
N LYS A 144 -1.66 -8.23 -5.02
CA LYS A 144 -1.86 -9.29 -4.01
C LYS A 144 -1.86 -8.71 -2.61
N LEU A 145 -2.84 -9.11 -1.81
CA LEU A 145 -2.82 -8.96 -0.37
C LEU A 145 -2.66 -10.34 0.26
N ASN A 146 -1.58 -10.53 1.02
CA ASN A 146 -1.32 -11.75 1.76
C ASN A 146 -1.48 -11.47 3.26
N ILE A 147 -2.40 -12.18 3.92
CA ILE A 147 -2.67 -12.06 5.35
C ILE A 147 -2.40 -13.41 6.03
N ILE A 148 -1.56 -13.39 7.05
CA ILE A 148 -1.28 -14.54 7.93
C ILE A 148 -1.78 -14.17 9.31
N TYR A 149 -2.70 -14.97 9.85
CA TYR A 149 -3.37 -14.70 11.12
C TYR A 149 -3.51 -15.96 11.96
N SER A 150 -3.63 -15.75 13.27
CA SER A 150 -3.91 -16.81 14.24
C SER A 150 -5.33 -16.63 14.77
N LYS A 151 -6.15 -17.67 14.61
CA LYS A 151 -7.50 -17.68 15.18
C LYS A 151 -7.40 -17.83 16.70
N ILE A 152 -8.06 -16.92 17.43
CA ILE A 152 -8.24 -17.05 18.88
C ILE A 152 -9.44 -18.01 19.06
N LYS A 153 -9.24 -19.07 19.85
CA LYS A 153 -10.29 -20.01 20.22
C LYS A 153 -11.07 -19.50 21.41
#